data_AF-A0A818TH01-F1
#
_entry.id   AF-A0A818TH01-F1
#
_cell.length_a   1.000
_cell.length_b   1.000
_cell.length_c   1.000
_cell.angle_alpha   90.00
_cell.angle_beta   90.00
_cell.angle_gamma   90.00
#
_symmetry.space_group_name_H-M   'P 1'
#
loop_
_entity.id
_entity.type
_entity.pdbx_description
1 polymer ?
#
loop_
_entity_poly.entity_id
_entity_poly.type
_entity_poly.pdbx_seq_one_letter_code
_entity_poly.pdbx_strand_id
1 'polypeptide(L)'
;MLPAKIIIYRDGVTDFQLLDVIENELPVLNETCMKAQEGYDPKLGMIIVKKRGSARFFARDPRNNRQLINPPPGTIIDHTVTNQEWYDFYLISQMARQGTVAPTHFNVIWDRTGLKVDHMQRLTQKLCHLYYNWPGTIRVPGVCQYAHKLAFLAAQSLHTQPHENLADKLFYL
;
A
#
# COMPACT_ATOMS: atom_id res chain seq x y z
N MET A 1 -22.53 -8.45 -9.16
CA MET A 1 -22.66 -7.50 -8.03
C MET A 1 -21.38 -6.66 -7.98
N LEU A 2 -21.51 -5.34 -7.98
CA LEU A 2 -20.36 -4.43 -7.89
C LEU A 2 -19.94 -4.23 -6.42
N PRO A 3 -18.65 -3.96 -6.15
CA PRO A 3 -18.15 -3.84 -4.77
C PRO A 3 -18.68 -2.59 -4.07
N ALA A 4 -19.17 -2.72 -2.84
CA ALA A 4 -19.67 -1.58 -2.07
C ALA A 4 -18.56 -0.62 -1.56
N LYS A 5 -17.31 -1.10 -1.48
CA LYS A 5 -16.14 -0.33 -1.05
C LYS A 5 -14.96 -0.67 -1.95
N ILE A 6 -14.16 0.33 -2.31
CA ILE A 6 -12.94 0.16 -3.11
C ILE A 6 -11.81 0.88 -2.38
N ILE A 7 -10.70 0.17 -2.15
CA ILE A 7 -9.50 0.73 -1.53
C ILE A 7 -8.38 0.66 -2.55
N ILE A 8 -7.82 1.82 -2.87
CA ILE A 8 -6.73 1.97 -3.83
C ILE A 8 -5.43 2.20 -3.06
N TYR A 9 -4.43 1.37 -3.32
CA TYR A 9 -3.07 1.59 -2.86
C TYR A 9 -2.22 2.14 -4.01
N ARG A 10 -1.83 3.40 -3.91
CA ARG A 10 -1.08 4.13 -4.93
C ARG A 10 0.40 4.20 -4.55
N ASP A 11 1.23 3.40 -5.21
CA ASP A 11 2.70 3.40 -5.07
C ASP A 11 3.33 4.36 -6.10
N GLY A 12 4.51 4.91 -5.81
CA GLY A 12 5.28 5.74 -6.75
C GLY A 12 4.89 7.21 -6.78
N VAL A 13 4.39 7.76 -5.67
CA VAL A 13 4.01 9.17 -5.52
C VAL A 13 4.91 9.84 -4.49
N THR A 14 5.48 10.99 -4.85
CA THR A 14 6.22 11.86 -3.95
C THR A 14 5.31 12.86 -3.24
N ASP A 15 5.78 13.49 -2.17
CA ASP A 15 5.01 14.46 -1.38
C ASP A 15 4.50 15.63 -2.23
N PHE A 16 5.30 16.08 -3.20
CA PHE A 16 4.92 17.15 -4.14
C PHE A 16 3.81 16.75 -5.12
N GLN A 17 3.61 15.46 -5.35
CA GLN A 17 2.59 14.93 -6.26
C GLN A 17 1.28 14.59 -5.54
N LEU A 18 1.20 14.76 -4.21
CA LEU A 18 -0.01 14.41 -3.45
C LEU A 18 -1.21 15.24 -3.91
N LEU A 19 -1.03 16.55 -4.14
CA LEU A 19 -2.10 17.42 -4.63
C LEU A 19 -2.58 16.99 -6.01
N ASP A 20 -1.67 16.63 -6.91
CA ASP A 20 -2.00 16.14 -8.25
C ASP A 20 -2.84 14.85 -8.20
N VAL A 21 -2.51 13.90 -7.32
CA VAL A 21 -3.33 12.69 -7.13
C VAL A 21 -4.72 13.03 -6.62
N ILE A 22 -4.84 14.02 -5.71
CA ILE A 22 -6.12 14.42 -5.14
C ILE A 22 -7.00 15.16 -6.16
N GLU A 23 -6.39 16.07 -6.93
CA GLU A 23 -7.11 16.94 -7.86
C GLU A 23 -7.39 16.25 -9.20
N ASN A 24 -6.54 15.31 -9.64
CA ASN A 24 -6.63 14.73 -10.98
C ASN A 24 -6.94 13.22 -10.99
N GLU A 25 -6.34 12.40 -10.12
CA GLU A 25 -6.60 10.94 -10.13
C GLU A 25 -7.91 10.57 -9.41
N LEU A 26 -8.17 11.14 -8.22
CA LEU A 26 -9.35 10.82 -7.41
C LEU A 26 -10.69 11.13 -8.11
N PRO A 27 -10.90 12.30 -8.74
CA PRO A 27 -12.16 12.61 -9.40
C PRO A 27 -12.43 11.67 -10.57
N VAL A 28 -11.39 11.37 -11.37
CA VAL A 28 -11.50 10.44 -12.50
C VAL A 28 -11.91 9.04 -12.02
N LEU A 29 -11.34 8.54 -10.93
CA LEU A 29 -11.73 7.25 -10.35
C LEU A 29 -13.19 7.27 -9.87
N ASN A 30 -13.60 8.33 -9.21
CA ASN A 30 -14.97 8.49 -8.71
C ASN A 30 -15.99 8.52 -9.86
N GLU A 31 -15.73 9.34 -10.87
CA GLU A 31 -16.57 9.42 -12.07
C GLU A 31 -16.63 8.10 -12.83
N THR A 32 -15.50 7.41 -12.98
CA THR A 32 -15.44 6.11 -13.67
C THR A 32 -16.28 5.07 -12.94
N CYS A 33 -16.25 5.07 -11.60
CA CYS A 33 -17.14 4.21 -10.81
C CYS A 33 -18.60 4.57 -11.07
N MET A 34 -18.99 5.85 -11.00
CA MET A 34 -20.39 6.27 -11.22
C MET A 34 -20.89 5.95 -12.64
N LYS A 35 -20.00 5.94 -13.64
CA LYS A 35 -20.30 5.56 -15.03
C LYS A 35 -20.42 4.05 -15.23
N ALA A 36 -19.94 3.22 -14.30
CA ALA A 36 -19.95 1.76 -14.44
C ALA A 36 -21.36 1.17 -14.38
N GLN A 37 -22.26 1.77 -13.60
CA GLN A 37 -23.67 1.37 -13.51
C GLN A 37 -24.51 2.51 -12.93
N GLU A 38 -25.74 2.68 -13.41
CA GLU A 38 -26.68 3.65 -12.85
C GLU A 38 -26.90 3.41 -11.35
N GLY A 39 -26.82 4.50 -10.57
CA GLY A 39 -26.97 4.48 -9.11
C GLY A 39 -25.80 3.89 -8.32
N TYR A 40 -24.68 3.53 -8.97
CA TYR A 40 -23.51 2.98 -8.28
C TYR A 40 -22.57 4.09 -7.78
N ASP A 41 -22.50 4.28 -6.45
CA ASP A 41 -21.52 5.14 -5.77
C ASP A 41 -20.79 4.32 -4.69
N PRO A 42 -19.66 3.67 -5.04
CA PRO A 42 -18.89 2.90 -4.07
C PRO A 42 -18.16 3.83 -3.11
N LYS A 43 -18.00 3.37 -1.86
CA LYS A 43 -17.19 4.08 -0.88
C LYS A 43 -15.70 3.90 -1.18
N LEU A 44 -15.06 4.96 -1.64
CA LEU A 44 -13.63 4.95 -2.02
C LEU A 44 -12.72 5.26 -0.83
N GLY A 45 -11.57 4.60 -0.77
CA GLY A 45 -10.42 4.98 0.05
C GLY A 45 -9.14 4.97 -0.79
N MET A 46 -8.28 5.97 -0.64
CA MET A 46 -7.02 6.09 -1.38
C MET A 46 -5.86 6.23 -0.40
N ILE A 47 -4.88 5.34 -0.54
CA ILE A 47 -3.74 5.21 0.36
C ILE A 47 -2.47 5.30 -0.47
N ILE A 48 -1.67 6.33 -0.21
CA ILE A 48 -0.35 6.50 -0.81
C ILE A 48 0.64 5.58 -0.10
N VAL A 49 1.40 4.80 -0.88
CA VAL A 49 2.41 3.87 -0.38
C VAL A 49 3.80 4.42 -0.66
N LYS A 50 4.54 4.80 0.39
CA LYS A 50 5.92 5.28 0.29
C LYS A 50 6.88 4.23 0.85
N LYS A 51 7.45 3.44 -0.05
CA LYS A 51 8.41 2.36 0.28
C LYS A 51 9.87 2.82 0.37
N ARG A 52 10.19 4.09 0.09
CA ARG A 52 11.55 4.62 0.21
C ARG A 52 11.52 5.80 1.16
N GLY A 53 12.17 5.66 2.31
CA GLY A 53 12.21 6.68 3.36
C GLY A 53 13.40 6.48 4.29
N SER A 54 13.79 7.56 4.96
CA SER A 54 14.89 7.59 5.93
C SER A 54 14.51 7.03 7.30
N ALA A 55 13.22 6.99 7.64
CA ALA A 55 12.72 6.50 8.92
C ALA A 55 13.23 5.08 9.23
N ARG A 56 13.72 4.88 10.46
CA ARG A 56 14.14 3.58 11.01
C ARG A 56 13.61 3.48 12.44
N PHE A 57 13.06 2.32 12.77
CA PHE A 57 12.49 2.04 14.08
C PHE A 57 13.21 0.87 14.73
N PHE A 58 13.28 0.91 16.05
CA PHE A 58 13.99 -0.07 16.87
C PHE A 58 13.13 -0.44 18.07
N ALA A 59 13.18 -1.72 18.45
CA ALA A 59 12.61 -2.21 19.71
C ALA A 59 13.76 -2.56 20.67
N ARG A 60 13.48 -2.50 21.98
CA ARG A 60 14.42 -3.01 22.99
C ARG A 60 14.38 -4.54 22.99
N ASP A 61 15.54 -5.18 23.06
CA ASP A 61 15.59 -6.65 23.16
C ASP A 61 15.02 -7.09 24.51
N PRO A 62 13.98 -7.95 24.55
CA PRO A 62 13.42 -8.47 25.79
C PRO A 62 14.43 -9.22 26.67
N ARG A 63 15.50 -9.77 26.07
CA ARG A 63 16.55 -10.53 26.76
C ARG A 63 17.69 -9.64 27.27
N ASN A 64 17.89 -8.49 26.63
CA ASN A 64 18.92 -7.54 27.01
C ASN A 64 18.46 -6.11 26.72
N ASN A 65 17.97 -5.42 27.74
CA ASN A 65 17.40 -4.08 27.61
C ASN A 65 18.41 -2.99 27.16
N ARG A 66 19.70 -3.31 27.04
CA ARG A 66 20.73 -2.42 26.47
C ARG A 66 20.91 -2.60 24.96
N GLN A 67 20.33 -3.65 24.38
CA GLN A 67 20.44 -3.96 22.97
C GLN A 67 19.17 -3.54 22.22
N LEU A 68 19.37 -2.99 21.02
CA LEU A 68 18.31 -2.65 20.08
C LEU A 68 18.18 -3.74 19.03
N ILE A 69 16.94 -4.08 18.69
CA ILE A 69 16.58 -5.06 17.66
C ILE A 69 15.58 -4.43 16.68
N ASN A 70 15.43 -5.08 15.52
CA ASN A 70 14.33 -4.73 14.62
C ASN A 70 12.98 -5.02 15.30
N PRO A 71 11.99 -4.12 15.19
CA PRO A 71 10.64 -4.42 15.63
C PRO A 71 10.07 -5.62 14.88
N PRO A 72 9.18 -6.42 15.51
CA PRO A 72 8.59 -7.58 14.86
C PRO A 72 7.68 -7.18 13.68
N PRO A 73 7.53 -8.06 12.68
CA PRO A 73 6.54 -7.87 11.62
C PRO A 73 5.13 -7.66 12.19
N GLY A 74 4.37 -6.75 11.58
CA GLY A 74 3.09 -6.26 12.07
C GLY A 74 3.18 -5.03 12.98
N THR A 75 4.39 -4.53 13.31
CA THR A 75 4.53 -3.30 14.10
C THR A 75 4.00 -2.10 13.32
N ILE A 76 3.07 -1.37 13.94
CA ILE A 76 2.49 -0.12 13.45
C ILE A 76 3.04 1.04 14.29
N ILE A 77 3.38 2.14 13.62
CA ILE A 77 3.75 3.40 14.25
C ILE A 77 2.87 4.50 13.64
N ASP A 78 1.91 4.98 14.40
CA ASP A 78 0.88 5.94 13.96
C ASP A 78 0.85 7.25 14.77
N HIS A 79 1.80 7.42 15.69
CA HIS A 79 1.91 8.61 16.54
C HIS A 79 3.37 9.06 16.70
N THR A 80 3.55 10.29 17.20
CA THR A 80 4.84 10.96 17.52
C THR A 80 5.73 11.30 16.31
N VAL A 81 5.88 10.40 15.36
CA VAL A 81 6.71 10.55 14.15
C VAL A 81 5.91 10.68 12.86
N THR A 82 4.59 10.56 12.97
CA THR A 82 3.60 10.82 11.93
C THR A 82 3.30 12.32 11.82
N ASN A 83 2.70 12.73 10.71
CA ASN A 83 2.31 14.12 10.54
C ASN A 83 0.99 14.37 11.28
N GLN A 84 0.95 15.39 12.13
CA GLN A 84 -0.24 15.73 12.93
C GLN A 84 -1.46 16.06 12.08
N GLU A 85 -1.25 16.55 10.85
CA GLU A 85 -2.31 16.93 9.92
C GLU A 85 -2.73 15.79 8.99
N TRP A 86 -1.97 14.68 8.96
CA TRP A 86 -2.23 13.58 8.03
C TRP A 86 -2.82 12.37 8.75
N TYR A 87 -3.64 11.62 8.02
CA TYR A 87 -3.97 10.26 8.40
C TYR A 87 -2.88 9.34 7.84
N ASP A 88 -1.74 9.27 8.53
CA ASP A 88 -0.61 8.46 8.13
C ASP A 88 -0.13 7.49 9.21
N PHE A 89 0.57 6.43 8.78
CA PHE A 89 1.18 5.45 9.65
C PHE A 89 2.35 4.75 8.97
N TYR A 90 3.29 4.25 9.77
CA TYR A 90 4.32 3.34 9.32
C TYR A 90 3.95 1.90 9.68
N LEU A 91 4.28 0.98 8.78
CA LEU A 91 4.12 -0.45 9.00
C LEU A 91 5.42 -1.18 8.69
N ILE A 92 5.84 -2.03 9.62
CA ILE A 92 6.91 -3.01 9.42
C ILE A 92 6.23 -4.34 9.11
N SER A 93 6.07 -4.67 7.82
CA SER A 93 5.30 -5.84 7.42
C SER A 93 6.10 -7.14 7.35
N GLN A 94 7.43 -7.06 7.22
CA GLN A 94 8.34 -8.18 7.01
C GLN A 94 9.59 -8.07 7.89
N MET A 95 10.27 -9.19 8.12
CA MET A 95 11.54 -9.22 8.82
C MET A 95 12.69 -8.86 7.86
N ALA A 96 13.66 -8.07 8.33
CA ALA A 96 14.92 -7.88 7.60
C ALA A 96 15.87 -9.06 7.89
N ARG A 97 16.39 -9.69 6.84
CA ARG A 97 17.40 -10.77 6.96
C ARG A 97 18.77 -10.23 7.40
N GLN A 98 19.09 -9.01 6.98
CA GLN A 98 20.33 -8.33 7.32
C GLN A 98 20.07 -6.83 7.49
N GLY A 99 20.74 -6.23 8.47
CA GLY A 99 20.63 -4.80 8.77
C GLY A 99 19.30 -4.40 9.40
N THR A 100 19.03 -3.09 9.37
CA THR A 100 17.83 -2.51 9.95
C THR A 100 16.64 -2.60 9.00
N VAL A 101 15.49 -3.01 9.52
CA VAL A 101 14.26 -3.06 8.74
C VAL A 101 13.82 -1.66 8.34
N ALA A 102 13.50 -1.49 7.06
CA ALA A 102 12.95 -0.25 6.53
C ALA A 102 11.41 -0.34 6.56
N PRO A 103 10.72 0.49 7.35
CA PRO A 103 9.25 0.52 7.38
C PRO A 103 8.70 1.01 6.05
N THR A 104 7.43 0.75 5.79
CA THR A 104 6.67 1.37 4.70
C THR A 104 5.75 2.42 5.30
N HIS A 105 5.78 3.63 4.75
CA HIS A 105 4.91 4.73 5.15
C HIS A 105 3.64 4.72 4.30
N PHE A 106 2.50 4.83 4.94
CA PHE A 106 1.18 4.87 4.33
C PHE A 106 0.51 6.18 4.71
N ASN A 107 0.00 6.92 3.73
CA ASN A 107 -0.78 8.13 3.94
C ASN A 107 -2.15 7.96 3.30
N VAL A 108 -3.20 7.97 4.12
CA VAL A 108 -4.60 7.89 3.66
C VAL A 108 -5.04 9.30 3.29
N ILE A 109 -5.01 9.59 1.99
CA ILE A 109 -5.33 10.93 1.47
C ILE A 109 -6.82 11.12 1.18
N TRP A 110 -7.58 10.02 1.16
CA TRP A 110 -9.03 10.05 0.97
C TRP A 110 -9.66 8.82 1.62
N ASP A 111 -10.74 9.00 2.38
CA ASP A 111 -11.47 7.90 3.00
C ASP A 111 -12.98 8.20 3.15
N ARG A 112 -13.78 7.62 2.26
CA ARG A 112 -15.25 7.53 2.40
C ARG A 112 -15.70 6.15 2.89
N THR A 113 -14.77 5.23 3.18
CA THR A 113 -15.06 3.82 3.46
C THR A 113 -15.78 3.62 4.80
N GLY A 114 -15.56 4.53 5.76
CA GLY A 114 -16.06 4.44 7.14
C GLY A 114 -15.38 3.34 7.94
N LEU A 115 -14.23 2.84 7.49
CA LEU A 115 -13.43 1.90 8.25
C LEU A 115 -12.75 2.61 9.42
N LYS A 116 -12.66 1.91 10.55
CA LYS A 116 -11.81 2.37 11.67
C LYS A 116 -10.35 2.34 11.24
N VAL A 117 -9.55 3.24 11.82
CA VAL A 117 -8.10 3.32 11.58
C VAL A 117 -7.42 1.96 11.76
N ASP A 118 -7.68 1.27 12.87
CA ASP A 118 -7.17 -0.09 13.14
C ASP A 118 -7.56 -1.10 12.06
N HIS A 119 -8.76 -1.00 11.48
CA HIS A 119 -9.17 -1.90 10.39
C HIS A 119 -8.38 -1.63 9.11
N MET A 120 -8.10 -0.37 8.78
CA MET A 120 -7.29 0.01 7.62
C MET A 120 -5.85 -0.49 7.75
N GLN A 121 -5.25 -0.31 8.93
CA GLN A 121 -3.90 -0.77 9.24
C GLN A 121 -3.82 -2.31 9.17
N ARG A 122 -4.79 -3.02 9.77
CA ARG A 122 -4.87 -4.49 9.70
C ARG A 122 -5.09 -5.00 8.29
N LEU A 123 -5.95 -4.37 7.51
CA LEU A 123 -6.16 -4.72 6.10
C LEU A 123 -4.85 -4.58 5.32
N THR A 124 -4.15 -3.46 5.50
CA THR A 124 -2.85 -3.22 4.88
C THR A 124 -1.85 -4.33 5.22
N GLN A 125 -1.73 -4.70 6.50
CA GLN A 125 -0.85 -5.80 6.92
C GLN A 125 -1.28 -7.16 6.34
N LYS A 126 -2.58 -7.46 6.26
CA LYS A 126 -3.07 -8.70 5.65
C LYS A 126 -2.73 -8.77 4.17
N LEU A 127 -2.88 -7.68 3.42
CA LEU A 127 -2.54 -7.63 2.00
C LEU A 127 -1.05 -7.89 1.73
N CYS A 128 -0.16 -7.58 2.67
CA CYS A 128 1.27 -7.91 2.57
C CYS A 128 1.57 -9.42 2.58
N HIS A 129 0.60 -10.28 2.93
CA HIS A 129 0.73 -11.74 2.89
C HIS A 129 0.22 -12.34 1.58
N LEU A 130 -0.38 -11.53 0.69
CA LEU A 130 -1.10 -12.01 -0.50
C LEU A 130 -0.28 -11.86 -1.78
N TYR A 131 1.05 -11.94 -1.69
CA TYR A 131 1.92 -12.00 -2.87
C TYR A 131 2.32 -13.45 -3.16
N TYR A 132 1.78 -14.03 -4.22
CA TYR A 132 1.87 -15.47 -4.47
C TYR A 132 3.26 -15.97 -4.87
N ASN A 133 4.14 -15.10 -5.37
CA ASN A 133 5.50 -15.49 -5.75
C ASN A 133 6.48 -15.45 -4.55
N TRP A 134 5.98 -15.38 -3.31
CA TRP A 134 6.83 -15.41 -2.11
C TRP A 134 6.13 -16.12 -0.95
N PRO A 135 6.74 -17.15 -0.33
CA PRO A 135 6.17 -17.88 0.80
C PRO A 135 6.38 -17.12 2.13
N GLY A 136 5.87 -15.90 2.21
CA GLY A 136 5.97 -15.05 3.39
C GLY A 136 5.41 -13.65 3.18
N THR A 137 5.60 -12.77 4.17
CA THR A 137 5.21 -11.36 4.06
C THR A 137 6.17 -10.58 3.17
N ILE A 138 5.63 -9.69 2.35
CA ILE A 138 6.38 -8.69 1.60
C ILE A 138 6.21 -7.29 2.21
N ARG A 139 7.05 -6.34 1.77
CA ARG A 139 7.14 -4.96 2.32
C ARG A 139 5.92 -4.06 2.05
N VAL A 140 5.19 -4.33 0.98
CA VAL A 140 4.05 -3.54 0.51
C VAL A 140 2.85 -4.48 0.28
N PRO A 141 1.61 -3.98 0.23
CA PRO A 141 0.46 -4.80 -0.13
C PRO A 141 0.68 -5.57 -1.44
N GLY A 142 0.20 -6.81 -1.52
CA GLY A 142 0.34 -7.67 -2.69
C GLY A 142 -0.08 -6.99 -3.99
N VAL A 143 -1.18 -6.22 -3.95
CA VAL A 143 -1.68 -5.43 -5.10
C VAL A 143 -0.66 -4.42 -5.63
N CYS A 144 0.14 -3.78 -4.77
CA CYS A 144 1.20 -2.87 -5.21
C CYS A 144 2.35 -3.64 -5.86
N GLN A 145 2.71 -4.79 -5.29
CA GLN A 145 3.77 -5.63 -5.84
C GLN A 145 3.37 -6.24 -7.19
N TYR A 146 2.11 -6.62 -7.36
CA TYR A 146 1.54 -7.07 -8.62
C TYR A 146 1.57 -5.97 -9.68
N ALA A 147 1.10 -4.76 -9.35
CA ALA A 147 1.18 -3.61 -10.25
C ALA A 147 2.64 -3.32 -10.67
N HIS A 148 3.58 -3.37 -9.73
CA HIS A 148 5.00 -3.19 -10.02
C HIS A 148 5.55 -4.26 -10.97
N LYS A 149 5.22 -5.53 -10.76
CA LYS A 149 5.67 -6.65 -11.62
C LYS A 149 5.12 -6.53 -13.04
N LEU A 150 3.83 -6.24 -13.18
CA LEU A 150 3.20 -6.00 -14.47
C LEU A 150 3.83 -4.80 -15.21
N ALA A 151 3.98 -3.67 -14.52
CA ALA A 151 4.60 -2.47 -15.10
C ALA A 151 6.06 -2.72 -15.52
N PHE A 152 6.82 -3.44 -14.70
CA PHE A 152 8.21 -3.80 -15.02
C PHE A 152 8.29 -4.71 -16.25
N LEU A 153 7.48 -5.76 -16.33
CA LEU A 153 7.43 -6.65 -17.49
C LEU A 153 7.07 -5.89 -18.78
N ALA A 154 6.04 -5.04 -18.70
CA ALA A 154 5.61 -4.24 -19.85
C ALA A 154 6.72 -3.30 -20.33
N ALA A 155 7.39 -2.61 -19.41
CA ALA A 155 8.44 -1.65 -19.74
C ALA A 155 9.75 -2.29 -20.24
N GLN A 156 10.14 -3.45 -19.69
CA GLN A 156 11.45 -4.05 -19.95
C GLN A 156 11.44 -5.13 -21.04
N SER A 157 10.30 -5.75 -21.32
CA SER A 157 10.25 -6.92 -22.21
C SER A 157 9.19 -6.82 -23.30
N LEU A 158 7.97 -6.39 -22.95
CA LEU A 158 6.89 -6.35 -23.95
C LEU A 158 7.00 -5.11 -24.85
N HIS A 159 7.33 -3.96 -24.28
CA HIS A 159 7.28 -2.64 -24.94
C HIS A 159 5.91 -2.31 -25.57
N THR A 160 4.86 -3.04 -25.21
CA THR A 160 3.48 -2.92 -25.68
C THR A 160 2.52 -3.30 -24.57
N GLN A 161 1.21 -3.10 -24.80
CA GLN A 161 0.19 -3.60 -23.89
C GLN A 161 0.08 -5.14 -23.98
N PRO A 162 -0.08 -5.83 -22.84
CA PRO A 162 -0.37 -7.26 -22.83
C PRO A 162 -1.67 -7.57 -23.58
N HIS A 163 -1.74 -8.75 -24.20
CA HIS A 163 -2.92 -9.21 -24.90
C HIS A 163 -4.11 -9.40 -23.94
N GLU A 164 -5.33 -9.04 -24.38
CA GLU A 164 -6.55 -9.05 -23.55
C GLU A 164 -6.89 -10.43 -22.96
N ASN A 165 -6.65 -11.53 -23.68
CA ASN A 165 -6.76 -12.91 -23.19
C ASN A 165 -5.94 -13.25 -21.92
N LEU A 166 -5.08 -12.34 -21.47
CA LEU A 166 -4.29 -12.47 -20.25
C LEU A 166 -4.79 -11.54 -19.12
N ALA A 167 -5.81 -10.72 -19.36
CA ALA A 167 -6.28 -9.69 -18.42
C ALA A 167 -6.77 -10.27 -17.08
N ASP A 168 -7.27 -11.50 -17.08
CA ASP A 168 -7.75 -12.23 -15.90
C ASP A 168 -6.70 -13.17 -15.28
N LYS A 169 -5.46 -13.15 -15.77
CA LYS A 169 -4.37 -14.05 -15.35
C LYS A 169 -3.21 -13.28 -14.74
N LEU A 170 -2.54 -13.92 -13.79
CA LEU A 170 -1.30 -13.42 -13.19
C LEU A 170 -0.07 -13.81 -14.03
N PHE A 171 -0.11 -13.54 -15.34
CA PHE A 171 0.94 -13.94 -16.30
C PHE A 171 2.29 -13.22 -16.09
N TYR A 172 2.30 -12.16 -15.29
CA TYR A 172 3.44 -11.29 -15.02
C TYR A 172 4.22 -11.67 -13.75
N LEU A 173 3.89 -12.80 -13.11
CA LEU A 173 4.53 -13.25 -11.87
C LEU A 173 5.87 -13.92 -12.09
#